data_AF-A0A7S3BKL6-F1
#
_entry.id   AF-A0A7S3BKL6-F1
#
_cell.length_a   1.000
_cell.length_b   1.000
_cell.length_c   1.000
_cell.angle_alpha   90.00
_cell.angle_beta   90.00
_cell.angle_gamma   90.00
#
_symmetry.space_group_name_H-M   'P 1'
#
loop_
_entity.id
_entity.type
_entity.pdbx_description
1 polymer ?
#
loop_
_entity_poly.entity_id
_entity_poly.type
_entity_poly.pdbx_seq_one_letter_code
_entity_poly.pdbx_strand_id
1 'polypeptide(L)'
;QRALDTGAATRQLCVKDAQGESQCVHLPAGGKASLAAEQLHKKLGTEPDYADAGGAAVAQGAKQVAAAKAQVQGGGQASGNEIHVLVTSNGSPYLNFQTRMMYGTYKKVKDLPGSELRYFTRLLHRTKDDILVGEVPTVRVDPLTPKCDEWCEFPVSDRPNAVVKWLQTEDANKGTHILMIETDYVWLKPLAVPPA
;
A
#
# COMPACT_ATOMS: atom_id res chain seq x y z
N GLN A 1 4.09 -0.70 57.65
CA GLN A 1 3.91 0.76 57.47
C GLN A 1 5.20 1.30 56.85
N ARG A 2 5.29 2.02 55.73
CA ARG A 2 4.38 2.62 54.72
C ARG A 2 5.27 2.70 53.44
N ALA A 3 4.83 2.09 52.33
CA ALA A 3 4.27 2.73 51.12
C ALA A 3 5.32 3.38 50.17
N LEU A 4 5.36 2.81 48.96
CA LEU A 4 6.10 3.19 47.75
C LEU A 4 5.74 4.59 47.26
N ASP A 5 6.68 5.29 46.63
CA ASP A 5 6.37 6.38 45.70
C ASP A 5 7.20 6.23 44.41
N THR A 6 6.53 5.81 43.34
CA THR A 6 7.04 5.68 41.98
C THR A 6 6.65 6.93 41.20
N GLY A 7 7.57 7.88 41.02
CA GLY A 7 7.36 9.08 40.22
C GLY A 7 7.21 8.75 38.74
N ALA A 8 5.98 8.54 38.27
CA ALA A 8 5.65 8.41 36.86
C ALA A 8 5.76 9.78 36.16
N ALA A 9 6.66 9.90 35.19
CA ALA A 9 6.79 11.11 34.37
C ALA A 9 5.51 11.35 33.55
N THR A 10 4.76 12.38 33.91
CA THR A 10 3.61 12.88 33.13
C THR A 10 4.12 13.43 31.79
N ARG A 11 3.67 12.84 30.67
CA ARG A 11 3.96 13.36 29.32
C ARG A 11 2.95 14.44 28.97
N GLN A 12 3.37 15.51 28.29
CA GLN A 12 2.48 16.57 27.83
C GLN A 12 2.58 16.66 26.30
N LEU A 13 1.44 16.82 25.62
CA LEU A 13 1.36 17.04 24.17
C LEU A 13 0.91 18.48 23.91
N CYS A 14 1.63 19.22 23.09
CA CYS A 14 1.33 20.61 22.74
C CYS A 14 1.20 20.77 21.23
N VAL A 15 0.23 21.56 20.77
CA VAL A 15 0.08 22.02 19.38
C VAL A 15 -0.13 23.52 19.36
N LYS A 16 0.34 24.18 18.30
CA LYS A 16 0.09 25.61 18.09
C LYS A 16 -1.24 25.80 17.38
N ASP A 17 -2.05 26.76 17.84
CA ASP A 17 -3.25 27.17 17.13
C ASP A 17 -2.93 28.03 15.89
N ALA A 18 -3.97 28.44 15.17
CA ALA A 18 -3.85 29.23 13.94
C ALA A 18 -3.20 30.62 14.17
N GLN A 19 -3.12 31.07 15.42
CA GLN A 19 -2.50 32.32 15.86
C GLN A 19 -1.07 32.11 16.37
N GLY A 20 -0.59 30.85 16.40
CA GLY A 20 0.75 30.48 16.81
C GLY A 20 0.92 30.25 18.32
N GLU A 21 -0.17 30.27 19.09
CA GLU A 21 -0.14 30.08 20.54
C GLU A 21 -0.18 28.59 20.89
N SER A 22 0.64 28.16 21.87
CA SER A 22 0.80 26.75 22.19
C SER A 22 -0.27 26.26 23.18
N GLN A 23 -1.11 25.33 22.73
CA GLN A 23 -2.17 24.69 23.50
C GLN A 23 -1.73 23.26 23.85
N CYS A 24 -1.73 22.94 25.15
CA CYS A 24 -1.15 21.69 25.66
C CYS A 24 -2.12 20.86 26.49
N VAL A 25 -1.99 19.53 26.43
CA VAL A 25 -2.79 18.56 27.22
C VAL A 25 -1.87 17.55 27.90
N HIS A 26 -2.18 17.25 29.15
CA HIS A 26 -1.44 16.27 29.95
C HIS A 26 -1.93 14.86 29.66
N LEU A 27 -1.00 13.95 29.37
CA LEU A 27 -1.28 12.53 29.17
C LEU A 27 -1.20 11.79 30.52
N PRO A 28 -2.24 11.05 30.93
CA PRO A 28 -2.14 10.16 32.07
C PRO A 28 -1.13 9.03 31.80
N ALA A 29 -0.48 8.54 32.84
CA ALA A 29 0.50 7.45 32.72
C ALA A 29 -0.16 6.19 32.13
N GLY A 30 0.30 5.76 30.95
CA GLY A 30 -0.25 4.62 30.21
C GLY A 30 -1.37 4.98 29.20
N GLY A 31 -1.76 6.25 29.09
CA GLY A 31 -2.72 6.70 28.07
C GLY A 31 -2.13 6.67 26.65
N LYS A 32 -2.91 6.18 25.67
CA LYS A 32 -2.51 6.23 24.26
C LYS A 32 -2.51 7.69 23.77
N ALA A 33 -1.43 8.11 23.13
CA ALA A 33 -1.27 9.47 22.60
C ALA A 33 -2.40 9.88 21.62
N SER A 34 -3.02 8.90 20.95
CA SER A 34 -4.13 9.12 20.02
C SER A 34 -5.38 9.68 20.69
N LEU A 35 -5.72 9.25 21.91
CA LEU A 35 -6.89 9.73 22.65
C LEU A 35 -6.73 11.18 23.11
N ALA A 36 -5.52 11.58 23.52
CA ALA A 36 -5.25 12.97 23.90
C ALA A 36 -5.16 13.89 22.69
N ALA A 37 -4.64 13.40 21.57
CA ALA A 37 -4.68 14.13 20.31
C ALA A 37 -6.13 14.38 19.87
N GLU A 38 -7.01 13.37 19.95
CA GLU A 38 -8.42 13.49 19.59
C GLU A 38 -9.18 14.49 20.47
N GLN A 39 -8.92 14.50 21.79
CA GLN A 39 -9.49 15.48 22.72
C GLN A 39 -9.02 16.91 22.45
N LEU A 40 -7.76 17.09 22.02
CA LEU A 40 -7.18 18.39 21.72
C LEU A 40 -7.74 18.97 20.41
N HIS A 41 -7.88 18.14 19.37
CA HIS A 41 -8.54 18.52 18.11
C HIS A 41 -10.00 18.95 18.35
N LYS A 42 -10.75 18.19 19.16
CA LYS A 42 -12.14 18.52 19.50
C LYS A 42 -12.27 19.84 20.28
N LYS A 43 -11.28 20.18 21.10
CA LYS A 43 -11.24 21.43 21.87
C LYS A 43 -10.86 22.65 21.01
N LEU A 44 -10.02 22.45 20.00
CA LEU A 44 -9.54 23.51 19.10
C LEU A 44 -10.42 23.70 17.86
N GLY A 45 -11.43 22.85 17.66
CA GLY A 45 -12.34 22.93 16.52
C GLY A 45 -11.66 22.63 15.19
N THR A 46 -10.51 21.97 15.21
CA THR A 46 -9.77 21.55 14.02
C THR A 46 -10.04 20.07 13.77
N GLU A 47 -10.44 19.73 12.54
CA GLU A 47 -10.50 18.33 12.09
C GLU A 47 -9.10 17.71 12.23
N PRO A 48 -8.97 16.42 12.62
CA PRO A 48 -7.66 15.76 12.67
C PRO A 48 -7.04 15.78 11.28
N ASP A 49 -5.95 16.53 11.13
CA ASP A 49 -5.19 16.54 9.91
C ASP A 49 -4.38 15.24 9.81
N TYR A 50 -4.97 14.22 9.21
CA TYR A 50 -4.29 12.97 8.88
C TYR A 50 -3.19 13.16 7.82
N ALA A 51 -2.92 14.39 7.34
CA ALA A 51 -1.92 14.68 6.32
C ALA A 51 -0.48 14.39 6.74
N ASP A 52 -0.13 14.34 8.03
CA ASP A 52 1.28 14.14 8.43
C ASP A 52 1.71 12.66 8.44
N ALA A 53 0.76 11.70 8.42
CA ALA A 53 1.10 10.28 8.29
C ALA A 53 1.22 9.81 6.84
N GLY A 54 0.71 10.59 5.87
CA GLY A 54 0.64 10.21 4.45
C GLY A 54 1.27 11.21 3.48
N GLY A 55 1.31 12.49 3.81
CA GLY A 55 1.74 13.56 2.88
C GLY A 55 3.21 13.47 2.50
N ALA A 56 4.09 13.18 3.47
CA ALA A 56 5.51 12.98 3.21
C ALA A 56 5.76 11.73 2.35
N ALA A 57 5.06 10.63 2.63
CA ALA A 57 5.18 9.38 1.86
C ALA A 57 4.63 9.53 0.43
N VAL A 58 3.53 10.26 0.25
CA VAL A 58 2.94 10.56 -1.07
C VAL A 58 3.83 11.52 -1.86
N ALA A 59 4.39 12.56 -1.23
CA ALA A 59 5.32 13.49 -1.89
C ALA A 59 6.65 12.82 -2.25
N GLN A 60 7.16 11.94 -1.38
CA GLN A 60 8.35 11.14 -1.63
C GLN A 60 8.09 10.11 -2.74
N GLY A 61 6.92 9.46 -2.72
CA GLY A 61 6.45 8.59 -3.80
C GLY A 61 6.35 9.33 -5.13
N ALA A 62 5.75 10.52 -5.17
CA ALA A 62 5.63 11.33 -6.39
C ALA A 62 7.00 11.73 -6.97
N LYS A 63 7.95 12.12 -6.12
CA LYS A 63 9.34 12.41 -6.54
C LYS A 63 10.05 11.15 -7.06
N GLN A 64 9.83 10.00 -6.43
CA GLN A 64 10.38 8.72 -6.88
C GLN A 64 9.76 8.24 -8.20
N VAL A 65 8.47 8.48 -8.43
CA VAL A 65 7.80 8.21 -9.73
C VAL A 65 8.39 9.08 -10.83
N ALA A 66 8.59 10.37 -10.58
CA ALA A 66 9.17 11.29 -11.56
C ALA A 66 10.62 10.91 -11.93
N ALA A 67 11.44 10.54 -10.94
CA ALA A 67 12.81 10.07 -11.16
C ALA A 67 12.86 8.72 -11.90
N ALA A 68 11.96 7.79 -11.58
CA ALA A 68 11.92 6.48 -12.25
C ALA A 68 11.45 6.57 -13.70
N LYS A 69 10.48 7.44 -14.01
CA LYS A 69 10.08 7.72 -15.41
C LYS A 69 11.24 8.18 -16.28
N ALA A 70 12.27 8.81 -15.70
CA ALA A 70 13.46 9.21 -16.43
C ALA A 70 14.45 8.06 -16.70
N GLN A 71 14.35 6.93 -15.97
CA GLN A 71 15.29 5.82 -16.03
C GLN A 71 14.78 4.60 -16.83
N VAL A 72 13.49 4.52 -17.13
CA VAL A 72 12.84 3.33 -17.75
C VAL A 72 12.73 3.45 -19.29
N GLN A 73 13.73 4.05 -19.95
CA GLN A 73 13.83 4.04 -21.41
C GLN A 73 14.55 2.76 -21.88
N GLY A 74 13.86 1.62 -21.93
CA GLY A 74 14.48 0.39 -22.44
C GLY A 74 13.72 -0.94 -22.35
N GLY A 75 12.47 -0.97 -21.89
CA GLY A 75 11.68 -2.21 -21.87
C GLY A 75 11.12 -2.54 -23.27
N GLY A 76 11.25 -3.79 -23.71
CA GLY A 76 10.75 -4.27 -25.00
C GLY A 76 9.29 -3.86 -25.24
N GLN A 77 9.02 -3.24 -26.39
CA GLN A 77 7.70 -2.69 -26.70
C GLN A 77 6.66 -3.79 -26.84
N ALA A 78 5.65 -3.78 -25.97
CA ALA A 78 4.42 -4.51 -26.13
C ALA A 78 3.78 -4.20 -27.51
N SER A 79 3.45 -5.23 -28.29
CA SER A 79 2.87 -5.07 -29.62
C SER A 79 1.35 -5.30 -29.57
N GLY A 80 0.57 -4.22 -29.63
CA GLY A 80 -0.91 -4.27 -29.64
C GLY A 80 -1.57 -3.96 -28.30
N ASN A 81 -2.87 -4.27 -28.19
CA ASN A 81 -3.61 -4.13 -26.94
C ASN A 81 -3.27 -5.28 -26.00
N GLU A 82 -2.34 -5.06 -25.08
CA GLU A 82 -1.89 -6.07 -24.12
C GLU A 82 -2.14 -5.57 -22.70
N ILE A 83 -3.00 -6.28 -21.98
CA ILE A 83 -3.36 -5.96 -20.60
C ILE A 83 -2.40 -6.71 -19.66
N HIS A 84 -1.72 -5.94 -18.82
CA HIS A 84 -0.99 -6.41 -17.65
C HIS A 84 -1.85 -6.24 -16.40
N VAL A 85 -2.31 -7.35 -15.84
CA VAL A 85 -3.05 -7.36 -14.57
C VAL A 85 -2.07 -7.21 -13.41
N LEU A 86 -2.32 -6.24 -12.55
CA LEU A 86 -1.56 -6.00 -11.32
C LEU A 86 -2.48 -6.18 -10.10
N VAL A 87 -2.07 -7.01 -9.16
CA VAL A 87 -2.76 -7.16 -7.86
C VAL A 87 -1.79 -6.90 -6.73
N THR A 88 -2.23 -6.23 -5.65
CA THR A 88 -1.36 -5.99 -4.48
C THR A 88 -1.58 -7.05 -3.40
N SER A 89 -0.53 -7.40 -2.67
CA SER A 89 -0.62 -8.37 -1.58
C SER A 89 0.35 -8.07 -0.45
N ASN A 90 -0.12 -8.15 0.79
CA ASN A 90 0.74 -8.16 1.98
C ASN A 90 1.19 -9.58 2.39
N GLY A 91 0.80 -10.60 1.63
CA GLY A 91 1.14 -12.01 1.91
C GLY A 91 0.37 -12.65 3.07
N SER A 92 -0.72 -12.03 3.54
CA SER A 92 -1.60 -12.65 4.54
C SER A 92 -2.29 -13.90 3.99
N PRO A 93 -2.63 -14.89 4.84
CA PRO A 93 -3.31 -16.12 4.38
C PRO A 93 -4.59 -15.85 3.58
N TYR A 94 -5.37 -14.83 3.96
CA TYR A 94 -6.59 -14.43 3.26
C TYR A 94 -6.31 -13.93 1.83
N LEU A 95 -5.39 -12.96 1.68
CA LEU A 95 -5.02 -12.46 0.36
C LEU A 95 -4.33 -13.53 -0.48
N ASN A 96 -3.60 -14.48 0.13
CA ASN A 96 -2.99 -15.59 -0.60
C ASN A 96 -4.07 -16.50 -1.20
N PHE A 97 -5.10 -16.86 -0.42
CA PHE A 97 -6.21 -17.65 -0.93
C PHE A 97 -6.94 -16.94 -2.09
N GLN A 98 -7.25 -15.65 -1.92
CA GLN A 98 -7.90 -14.84 -2.95
C GLN A 98 -7.05 -14.72 -4.22
N THR A 99 -5.75 -14.44 -4.08
CA THR A 99 -4.83 -14.33 -5.21
C THR A 99 -4.76 -15.64 -6.00
N ARG A 100 -4.72 -16.79 -5.30
CA ARG A 100 -4.68 -18.10 -5.94
C ARG A 100 -5.97 -18.37 -6.74
N MET A 101 -7.13 -18.01 -6.20
CA MET A 101 -8.42 -18.14 -6.90
C MET A 101 -8.50 -17.25 -8.14
N MET A 102 -8.12 -15.98 -8.01
CA MET A 102 -8.06 -15.05 -9.13
C MET A 102 -7.09 -15.53 -10.20
N TYR A 103 -5.86 -15.90 -9.85
CA TYR A 103 -4.86 -16.34 -10.82
C TYR A 103 -5.26 -17.65 -11.51
N GLY A 104 -5.89 -18.57 -10.77
CA GLY A 104 -6.44 -19.80 -11.32
C GLY A 104 -7.51 -19.55 -12.40
N THR A 105 -8.40 -18.57 -12.18
CA THR A 105 -9.42 -18.19 -13.17
C THR A 105 -8.85 -17.34 -14.31
N TYR A 106 -7.88 -16.47 -14.04
CA TYR A 106 -7.13 -15.72 -15.06
C TYR A 106 -6.53 -16.66 -16.11
N LYS A 107 -5.84 -17.73 -15.67
CA LYS A 107 -5.24 -18.73 -16.56
C LYS A 107 -6.26 -19.42 -17.48
N LYS A 108 -7.52 -19.53 -17.06
CA LYS A 108 -8.59 -20.12 -17.86
C LYS A 108 -9.14 -19.17 -18.93
N VAL A 109 -9.14 -17.86 -18.67
CA VAL A 109 -9.74 -16.87 -19.57
C VAL A 109 -8.74 -16.16 -20.49
N LYS A 110 -7.46 -16.10 -20.13
CA LYS A 110 -6.45 -15.31 -20.85
C LYS A 110 -6.24 -15.77 -22.31
N ASP A 111 -6.45 -17.06 -22.57
CA ASP A 111 -6.25 -17.68 -23.89
C ASP A 111 -7.57 -17.86 -24.66
N LEU A 112 -8.70 -17.37 -24.12
CA LEU A 112 -9.97 -17.40 -24.83
C LEU A 112 -10.00 -16.36 -25.96
N PRO A 113 -10.76 -16.61 -27.05
CA PRO A 113 -10.92 -15.63 -28.12
C PRO A 113 -11.40 -14.27 -27.62
N GLY A 114 -10.80 -13.20 -28.14
CA GLY A 114 -11.10 -11.83 -27.74
C GLY A 114 -10.49 -11.38 -26.41
N SER A 115 -9.67 -12.23 -25.77
CA SER A 115 -8.91 -11.84 -24.59
C SER A 115 -7.65 -11.07 -24.98
N GLU A 116 -7.42 -9.94 -24.34
CA GLU A 116 -6.21 -9.12 -24.42
C GLU A 116 -5.40 -9.19 -23.11
N LEU A 117 -5.80 -10.06 -22.19
CA LEU A 117 -5.02 -10.40 -21.00
C LEU A 117 -3.73 -11.14 -21.41
N ARG A 118 -2.56 -10.58 -21.08
CA ARG A 118 -1.25 -11.17 -21.45
C ARG A 118 -0.34 -11.41 -20.27
N TYR A 119 -0.33 -10.48 -19.33
CA TYR A 119 0.55 -10.53 -18.16
C TYR A 119 -0.25 -10.45 -16.87
N PHE A 120 0.25 -11.10 -15.82
CA PHE A 120 -0.32 -11.06 -14.48
C PHE A 120 0.83 -10.95 -13.50
N THR A 121 0.83 -9.93 -12.66
CA THR A 121 1.79 -9.76 -11.58
C THR A 121 1.06 -9.59 -10.26
N ARG A 122 1.47 -10.42 -9.30
CA ARG A 122 1.22 -10.18 -7.89
C ARG A 122 2.34 -9.30 -7.33
N LEU A 123 1.99 -8.13 -6.83
CA LEU A 123 2.91 -7.22 -6.17
C LEU A 123 2.90 -7.47 -4.66
N LEU A 124 3.90 -8.22 -4.20
CA LEU A 124 4.07 -8.58 -2.80
C LEU A 124 4.85 -7.48 -2.07
N HIS A 125 4.20 -6.75 -1.17
CA HIS A 125 4.83 -5.70 -0.37
C HIS A 125 5.19 -6.23 1.02
N ARG A 126 6.24 -7.06 1.07
CA ARG A 126 6.67 -7.82 2.25
C ARG A 126 8.19 -7.97 2.27
N THR A 127 8.81 -8.03 3.45
CA THR A 127 10.28 -8.20 3.56
C THR A 127 10.77 -9.59 3.16
N LYS A 128 9.87 -10.58 3.14
CA LYS A 128 10.17 -11.98 2.83
C LYS A 128 9.19 -12.55 1.82
N ASP A 129 9.65 -13.55 1.08
CA ASP A 129 8.81 -14.36 0.21
C ASP A 129 7.78 -15.12 1.05
N ASP A 130 6.63 -15.37 0.43
CA ASP A 130 5.62 -16.28 0.98
C ASP A 130 5.37 -17.47 0.05
N ILE A 131 4.39 -18.28 0.44
CA ILE A 131 4.06 -19.54 -0.23
C ILE A 131 3.65 -19.41 -1.69
N LEU A 132 3.28 -18.22 -2.18
CA LEU A 132 2.82 -18.03 -3.56
C LEU A 132 3.89 -17.52 -4.51
N VAL A 133 5.06 -17.10 -4.04
CA VAL A 133 6.14 -16.58 -4.91
C VAL A 133 6.55 -17.61 -5.97
N GLY A 134 6.50 -18.90 -5.63
CA GLY A 134 6.77 -20.00 -6.56
C GLY A 134 5.57 -20.45 -7.43
N GLU A 135 4.39 -19.85 -7.25
CA GLU A 135 3.15 -20.29 -7.93
C GLU A 135 2.54 -19.20 -8.82
N VAL A 136 2.56 -17.95 -8.35
CA VAL A 136 1.98 -16.79 -9.03
C VAL A 136 3.14 -15.86 -9.41
N PRO A 137 3.23 -15.38 -10.67
CA PRO A 137 4.27 -14.43 -11.04
C PRO A 137 4.24 -13.24 -10.09
N THR A 138 5.35 -13.06 -9.36
CA THR A 138 5.39 -12.13 -8.22
C THR A 138 6.57 -11.18 -8.38
N VAL A 139 6.31 -9.89 -8.21
CA VAL A 139 7.34 -8.90 -7.91
C VAL A 139 7.24 -8.61 -6.42
N ARG A 140 8.33 -8.86 -5.69
CA ARG A 140 8.41 -8.49 -4.27
C ARG A 140 9.14 -7.16 -4.12
N VAL A 141 8.57 -6.28 -3.31
CA VAL A 141 9.17 -5.01 -2.93
C VAL A 141 9.15 -4.87 -1.41
N ASP A 142 10.22 -4.30 -0.86
CA ASP A 142 10.26 -4.08 0.58
C ASP A 142 9.23 -3.00 0.99
N PRO A 143 8.44 -3.23 2.06
CA PRO A 143 7.46 -2.26 2.56
C PRO A 143 8.16 -1.05 3.22
N LEU A 144 7.45 0.08 3.35
CA LEU A 144 7.89 1.18 4.22
C LEU A 144 7.76 0.79 5.69
N THR A 145 6.84 -0.14 5.99
CA THR A 145 6.57 -0.58 7.36
C THR A 145 6.89 -2.07 7.56
N PRO A 146 8.17 -2.49 7.60
CA PRO A 146 8.59 -3.89 7.80
C PRO A 146 7.91 -4.64 8.96
N LYS A 147 7.60 -3.94 10.06
CA LYS A 147 6.89 -4.53 11.20
C LYS A 147 5.48 -5.07 10.86
N CYS A 148 4.88 -4.59 9.76
CA CYS A 148 3.57 -5.04 9.27
C CYS A 148 3.62 -6.43 8.64
N ASP A 149 4.79 -7.04 8.43
CA ASP A 149 4.92 -8.42 7.95
C ASP A 149 4.26 -9.44 8.88
N GLU A 150 4.19 -9.14 10.17
CA GLU A 150 3.51 -9.96 11.19
C GLU A 150 2.13 -9.38 11.49
N TRP A 151 2.07 -8.13 11.93
CA TRP A 151 0.82 -7.45 12.25
C TRP A 151 0.98 -5.94 12.32
N CYS A 152 -0.02 -5.21 11.83
CA CYS A 152 -0.23 -3.81 12.16
C CYS A 152 -1.70 -3.44 11.92
N GLU A 153 -2.14 -2.30 12.46
CA GLU A 153 -3.53 -1.85 12.37
C GLU A 153 -3.95 -1.53 10.93
N PHE A 154 -3.03 -1.05 10.10
CA PHE A 154 -3.34 -0.60 8.74
C PHE A 154 -2.29 -1.05 7.71
N PRO A 155 -2.21 -2.37 7.40
CA PRO A 155 -1.21 -2.94 6.48
C PRO A 155 -1.41 -2.49 5.02
N VAL A 156 -2.54 -1.87 4.71
CA VAL A 156 -2.91 -1.32 3.39
C VAL A 156 -2.08 -0.07 3.06
N SER A 157 -1.51 0.62 4.06
CA SER A 157 -0.70 1.83 3.88
C SER A 157 0.54 1.63 3.00
N ASP A 158 1.10 0.43 2.93
CA ASP A 158 2.28 0.15 2.11
C ASP A 158 1.97 -0.01 0.61
N ARG A 159 0.71 -0.20 0.22
CA ARG A 159 0.31 -0.46 -1.18
C ARG A 159 0.72 0.64 -2.17
N PRO A 160 0.48 1.95 -1.90
CA PRO A 160 0.83 2.99 -2.86
C PRO A 160 2.34 3.03 -3.15
N ASN A 161 3.17 2.93 -2.10
CA ASN A 161 4.62 2.90 -2.25
C ASN A 161 5.09 1.63 -2.98
N ALA A 162 4.43 0.49 -2.76
CA ALA A 162 4.72 -0.71 -3.52
C ALA A 162 4.50 -0.50 -5.03
N VAL A 163 3.38 0.13 -5.41
CA VAL A 163 3.08 0.44 -6.83
C VAL A 163 4.13 1.40 -7.41
N VAL A 164 4.53 2.43 -6.65
CA VAL A 164 5.62 3.34 -7.05
C VAL A 164 6.89 2.56 -7.37
N LYS A 165 7.31 1.64 -6.49
CA LYS A 165 8.50 0.80 -6.70
C LYS A 165 8.34 -0.15 -7.89
N TRP A 166 7.16 -0.74 -8.06
CA TRP A 166 6.89 -1.64 -9.18
C TRP A 166 6.97 -0.93 -10.54
N LEU A 167 6.48 0.31 -10.64
CA LEU A 167 6.59 1.14 -11.85
C LEU A 167 8.04 1.43 -12.28
N GLN A 168 9.03 1.19 -11.40
CA GLN A 168 10.46 1.35 -11.69
C GLN A 168 11.10 0.05 -12.18
N THR A 169 10.36 -1.06 -12.21
CA THR A 169 10.85 -2.36 -12.65
C THR A 169 10.51 -2.58 -14.13
N GLU A 170 11.26 -3.46 -14.80
CA GLU A 170 10.94 -3.86 -16.18
C GLU A 170 9.58 -4.56 -16.29
N ASP A 171 9.09 -5.16 -15.19
CA ASP A 171 7.80 -5.83 -15.14
C ASP A 171 6.66 -4.87 -15.53
N ALA A 172 6.72 -3.60 -15.09
CA ALA A 172 5.70 -2.59 -15.39
C ALA A 172 5.58 -2.22 -16.88
N ASN A 173 6.55 -2.58 -17.71
CA ASN A 173 6.55 -2.27 -19.14
C ASN A 173 6.07 -3.44 -20.01
N LYS A 174 5.61 -4.55 -19.42
CA LYS A 174 5.24 -5.75 -20.19
C LYS A 174 4.01 -5.53 -21.07
N GLY A 175 3.00 -4.78 -20.62
CA GLY A 175 1.77 -4.52 -21.37
C GLY A 175 1.62 -3.06 -21.80
N THR A 176 0.76 -2.81 -22.79
CA THR A 176 0.38 -1.44 -23.17
C THR A 176 -0.64 -0.82 -22.21
N HIS A 177 -1.37 -1.64 -21.47
CA HIS A 177 -2.37 -1.22 -20.50
C HIS A 177 -2.16 -1.94 -19.17
N ILE A 178 -2.34 -1.22 -18.06
CA ILE A 178 -2.31 -1.78 -16.71
C ILE A 178 -3.73 -1.85 -16.18
N LEU A 179 -4.16 -3.04 -15.79
CA LEU A 179 -5.37 -3.24 -15.01
C LEU A 179 -4.99 -3.55 -13.57
N MET A 180 -5.09 -2.56 -12.70
CA MET A 180 -4.94 -2.76 -11.26
C MET A 180 -6.29 -3.17 -10.66
N ILE A 181 -6.34 -4.33 -10.01
CA ILE A 181 -7.58 -4.91 -9.47
C ILE A 181 -7.33 -5.58 -8.12
N GLU A 182 -8.34 -5.61 -7.25
CA GLU A 182 -8.27 -6.30 -5.95
C GLU A 182 -8.45 -7.82 -6.13
N THR A 183 -7.92 -8.61 -5.18
CA THR A 183 -7.85 -10.08 -5.33
C THR A 183 -9.17 -10.80 -5.05
N ASP A 184 -10.20 -10.08 -4.60
CA ASP A 184 -11.53 -10.62 -4.30
C ASP A 184 -12.42 -10.83 -5.53
N TYR A 185 -11.96 -10.48 -6.73
CA TYR A 185 -12.61 -10.80 -7.99
C TYR A 185 -12.19 -12.16 -8.59
N VAL A 186 -13.02 -12.70 -9.48
CA VAL A 186 -12.73 -13.88 -10.30
C VAL A 186 -13.02 -13.60 -11.77
N TRP A 187 -12.28 -14.27 -12.65
CA TRP A 187 -12.45 -14.12 -14.09
C TRP A 187 -13.48 -15.10 -14.65
N LEU A 188 -14.52 -14.56 -15.28
CA LEU A 188 -15.57 -15.36 -15.94
C LEU A 188 -15.53 -15.27 -17.46
N LYS A 189 -15.04 -14.16 -18.01
CA LYS A 189 -15.01 -13.84 -19.44
C LYS A 189 -13.66 -13.24 -19.85
N PRO A 190 -13.26 -13.35 -21.13
CA PRO A 190 -12.12 -12.60 -21.65
C PRO A 190 -12.35 -11.10 -21.51
N LEU A 191 -11.26 -10.33 -21.42
CA LEU A 191 -11.29 -8.88 -21.32
C LEU A 191 -10.50 -8.28 -22.50
N ALA A 192 -11.08 -7.26 -23.12
CA ALA A 192 -10.44 -6.42 -24.13
C ALA A 192 -10.30 -4.99 -23.59
N VAL A 193 -9.27 -4.29 -24.09
CA VAL A 193 -9.06 -2.86 -23.95
C VAL A 193 -10.24 -2.13 -24.60
N PRO A 194 -10.84 -1.13 -23.92
CA PRO A 194 -11.88 -0.32 -24.51
C PRO A 194 -11.42 0.37 -25.80
N PRO A 195 -12.31 0.57 -26.79
CA PRO A 195 -12.00 1.40 -27.95
C PRO A 195 -11.58 2.82 -27.50
N ALA A 196 -10.65 3.42 -28.24
CA ALA A 196 -10.16 4.79 -28.01
C ALA A 196 -11.20 5.87 -28.34
#